data_AF-A0A4Q0Z1H7-F1
#
_entry.id   AF-A0A4Q0Z1H7-F1
#
_cell.length_a   1.000
_cell.length_b   1.000
_cell.length_c   1.000
_cell.angle_alpha   90.00
_cell.angle_beta   90.00
_cell.angle_gamma   90.00
#
_symmetry.space_group_name_H-M   'P 1'
#
loop_
_entity.id
_entity.type
_entity.pdbx_description
1 polymer ?
#
loop_
_entity_poly.entity_id
_entity_poly.type
_entity_poly.pdbx_seq_one_letter_code
_entity_poly.pdbx_strand_id
1 'polypeptide(L)'
;MSANNKQKEQKFLPTTRKEMDALGWDQCDVILVSGDAYIDSPFIGVAVVGRILEALGFKVGIIGQPDIKNEDVKRLGEPKLYWGVSGGSIDSMVSNYTATKKFRNNDDYTPGGKNDKRPDRATLVYTNLIRRHFKNTVPIVLGGIEASLRRVTHYDFWTNKLRKPILFDAKADYLIYGMGEVAIREFSTALRDGKDPREVRGVCYISKEPVEEFLQLPSHQECLEDKEKYIDLFDDFYKNNDPISAKGLCQKVDTRYAIQNPPCDYLDEKEMDEVASYDYIRDLHPYHKPQGKVKCLETIKFSIQTHHGCWGECNFCAIGVHQGRTIRTRSEKNILSEAKEFTQDKDFKGVISDVGGPTANMYGYECNKKLKKGTCAEIRCVDYDRLCRVMKVDHSRHLNLLRDIRKVPGVKKAFVASGLRYDFIPADKKHGYEYLKELVNHHISGQMKVAPEHTSDRVLKLMGKPGKQPLIEFKKMYDRLNKEAGKKQFLTYYLIAAHPGCEEKDMHELKQFTTHELKMNPEQAQVFTPTPGTYSSVMYYTEMDPETRKKIYVEKDKNRKEKQKSIVIDKKYHQRRKSNGASLQS
;
A
#
# COMPACT_ATOMS: atom_id res chain seq x y z
N MET A 1 -17.96 41.88 21.04
CA MET A 1 -16.53 41.58 21.29
C MET A 1 -16.17 40.34 20.49
N SER A 2 -16.13 40.39 19.16
CA SER A 2 -15.04 40.83 18.26
C SER A 2 -13.78 39.97 18.32
N ALA A 3 -13.39 39.49 17.12
CA ALA A 3 -12.08 38.99 16.69
C ALA A 3 -11.70 37.52 17.00
N ASN A 4 -12.09 36.59 16.12
CA ASN A 4 -11.17 35.67 15.41
C ASN A 4 -11.94 34.56 14.67
N ASN A 5 -12.66 34.94 13.61
CA ASN A 5 -13.04 34.00 12.55
C ASN A 5 -12.34 34.44 11.25
N LYS A 6 -11.01 34.53 11.29
CA LYS A 6 -10.26 34.33 10.05
C LYS A 6 -10.51 32.88 9.69
N GLN A 7 -11.38 32.64 8.71
CA GLN A 7 -11.29 31.42 7.90
C GLN A 7 -9.81 31.30 7.55
N LYS A 8 -9.12 30.34 8.17
CA LYS A 8 -7.76 30.02 7.85
C LYS A 8 -7.84 29.52 6.41
N GLU A 9 -7.59 30.41 5.45
CA GLU A 9 -7.57 30.04 4.03
C GLU A 9 -6.69 28.81 3.94
N GLN A 10 -7.28 27.66 3.62
CA GLN A 10 -6.52 26.43 3.46
C GLN A 10 -5.51 26.71 2.34
N LYS A 11 -4.23 26.59 2.67
CA LYS A 11 -3.13 26.88 1.75
C LYS A 11 -2.33 25.60 1.53
N PHE A 12 -1.94 25.42 0.27
CA PHE A 12 -0.92 24.45 -0.08
C PHE A 12 0.40 24.78 0.61
N LEU A 13 1.20 23.75 0.88
CA LEU A 13 2.61 23.94 1.22
C LEU A 13 3.37 24.51 0.00
N PRO A 14 4.36 25.40 0.17
CA PRO A 14 5.05 26.02 -0.96
C PRO A 14 5.77 24.99 -1.83
N THR A 15 5.64 25.13 -3.15
CA THR A 15 6.44 24.40 -4.15
C THR A 15 7.30 25.34 -5.00
N THR A 16 7.11 26.65 -4.89
CA THR A 16 7.87 27.69 -5.60
C THR A 16 8.50 28.71 -4.67
N ARG A 17 9.58 29.37 -5.12
CA ARG A 17 10.21 30.48 -4.40
C ARG A 17 9.24 31.64 -4.14
N LYS A 18 8.40 31.97 -5.12
CA LYS A 18 7.39 33.04 -4.99
C LYS A 18 6.42 32.78 -3.83
N GLU A 19 6.04 31.53 -3.60
CA GLU A 19 5.18 31.15 -2.47
C GLU A 19 5.92 31.27 -1.14
N MET A 20 7.21 30.91 -1.09
CA MET A 20 8.05 31.14 0.09
C MET A 20 8.17 32.63 0.41
N ASP A 21 8.43 33.48 -0.60
CA ASP A 21 8.55 34.92 -0.41
C ASP A 21 7.22 35.53 0.09
N ALA A 22 6.08 35.04 -0.40
CA ALA A 22 4.75 35.45 0.07
C ALA A 22 4.46 35.03 1.53
N LEU A 23 5.14 34.00 2.03
CA LEU A 23 5.10 33.56 3.42
C LEU A 23 6.18 34.25 4.29
N GLY A 24 7.05 35.07 3.69
CA GLY A 24 8.20 35.67 4.37
C GLY A 24 9.27 34.63 4.76
N TRP A 25 9.39 33.56 3.98
CA TRP A 25 10.33 32.46 4.25
C TRP A 25 11.57 32.59 3.38
N ASP A 26 12.71 32.85 4.00
CA ASP A 26 13.99 32.81 3.30
C ASP A 26 14.45 31.38 3.01
N GLN A 27 14.08 30.44 3.89
CA GLN A 27 14.51 29.04 3.85
C GLN A 27 13.43 28.13 4.45
N CYS A 28 13.25 26.94 3.87
CA CYS A 28 12.47 25.87 4.47
C CYS A 28 13.31 25.13 5.53
N ASP A 29 12.67 24.65 6.59
CA ASP A 29 13.30 23.72 7.53
C ASP A 29 13.46 22.34 6.88
N VAL A 30 12.43 21.91 6.15
CA VAL A 30 12.38 20.61 5.47
C VAL A 30 11.89 20.79 4.04
N ILE A 31 12.53 20.12 3.08
CA ILE A 31 12.01 20.00 1.72
C ILE A 31 11.74 18.53 1.41
N LEU A 32 10.52 18.23 1.00
CA LEU A 32 10.08 16.89 0.61
C LEU A 32 10.09 16.75 -0.92
N VAL A 33 10.78 15.75 -1.45
CA VAL A 33 10.85 15.43 -2.87
C VAL A 33 10.05 14.15 -3.15
N SER A 34 9.16 14.18 -4.14
CA SER A 34 8.25 13.08 -4.47
C SER A 34 8.30 12.68 -5.94
N GLY A 35 8.13 11.38 -6.21
CA GLY A 35 7.87 10.84 -7.54
C GLY A 35 6.45 11.07 -8.07
N ASP A 36 5.56 11.58 -7.22
CA ASP A 36 4.22 12.06 -7.60
C ASP A 36 4.23 13.58 -7.77
N ALA A 37 3.31 14.14 -8.57
CA ALA A 37 3.03 15.57 -8.49
C ALA A 37 2.55 15.94 -7.08
N TYR A 38 2.71 17.21 -6.68
CA TYR A 38 2.19 17.64 -5.39
C TYR A 38 0.65 17.69 -5.42
N ILE A 39 0.06 16.65 -4.84
CA ILE A 39 -1.37 16.50 -4.58
C ILE A 39 -1.56 16.54 -3.08
N ASP A 40 -2.30 17.51 -2.58
CA ASP A 40 -2.46 17.70 -1.15
C ASP A 40 -3.69 16.94 -0.65
N SER A 41 -3.48 15.70 -0.20
CA SER A 41 -4.56 14.77 0.16
C SER A 41 -4.11 13.81 1.25
N PRO A 42 -5.00 13.35 2.16
CA PRO A 42 -4.66 12.34 3.15
C PRO A 42 -4.31 10.97 2.55
N PHE A 43 -4.58 10.75 1.25
CA PHE A 43 -4.18 9.54 0.54
C PHE A 43 -2.75 9.60 -0.05
N ILE A 44 -2.07 10.75 0.09
CA ILE A 44 -0.72 10.97 -0.46
C ILE A 44 0.26 11.08 0.70
N GLY A 45 1.06 10.04 0.92
CA GLY A 45 1.93 9.95 2.11
C GLY A 45 2.88 11.13 2.28
N VAL A 46 3.42 11.71 1.20
CA VAL A 46 4.29 12.90 1.26
C VAL A 46 3.50 14.14 1.71
N ALA A 47 2.23 14.28 1.31
CA ALA A 47 1.39 15.38 1.77
C ALA A 47 1.03 15.20 3.25
N VAL A 48 0.71 13.98 3.69
CA VAL A 48 0.47 13.65 5.11
C VAL A 48 1.69 14.02 5.96
N VAL A 49 2.89 13.61 5.55
CA VAL A 49 4.14 13.98 6.23
C VAL A 49 4.32 15.49 6.26
N GLY A 50 4.06 16.18 5.14
CA GLY A 50 4.13 17.64 5.08
C GLY A 50 3.20 18.33 6.07
N ARG A 51 1.95 17.86 6.19
CA ARG A 51 0.96 18.40 7.14
C ARG A 51 1.31 18.10 8.60
N ILE A 52 1.87 16.92 8.90
CA ILE A 52 2.39 16.60 10.24
C ILE A 52 3.51 17.57 10.63
N LEU A 53 4.46 17.81 9.72
CA LEU A 53 5.57 18.72 9.97
C LEU A 53 5.12 20.18 10.11
N GLU A 54 4.20 20.63 9.26
CA GLU A 54 3.57 21.95 9.38
C GLU A 54 2.86 22.12 10.73
N ALA A 55 2.12 21.11 11.18
CA ALA A 55 1.44 21.12 12.49
C ALA A 55 2.43 21.19 13.68
N LEU A 56 3.65 20.68 13.51
CA LEU A 56 4.75 20.82 14.48
C LEU A 56 5.50 22.16 14.38
N GLY A 57 5.10 23.04 13.48
CA GLY A 57 5.66 24.39 13.32
C GLY A 57 6.88 24.47 12.38
N PHE A 58 7.16 23.43 11.60
CA PHE A 58 8.24 23.47 10.60
C PHE A 58 7.81 24.23 9.33
N LYS A 59 8.76 24.96 8.72
CA LYS A 59 8.62 25.51 7.37
C LYS A 59 8.87 24.40 6.35
N VAL A 60 7.82 23.89 5.72
CA VAL A 60 7.91 22.73 4.82
C VAL A 60 7.68 23.14 3.37
N GLY A 61 8.58 22.74 2.49
CA GLY A 61 8.41 22.82 1.04
C GLY A 61 8.21 21.45 0.40
N ILE A 62 7.47 21.38 -0.71
CA ILE A 62 7.30 20.13 -1.47
C ILE A 62 7.74 20.32 -2.91
N ILE A 63 8.60 19.43 -3.40
CA ILE A 63 9.05 19.34 -4.79
C ILE A 63 8.51 18.04 -5.40
N GLY A 64 7.35 18.11 -6.04
CA GLY A 64 6.79 17.01 -6.81
C GLY A 64 7.43 16.91 -8.20
N GLN A 65 7.85 15.71 -8.58
CA GLN A 65 8.38 15.34 -9.90
C GLN A 65 9.39 16.33 -10.47
N PRO A 66 10.52 16.58 -9.78
CA PRO A 66 11.53 17.48 -10.30
C PRO A 66 12.09 16.96 -11.63
N ASP A 67 12.34 17.87 -12.57
CA ASP A 67 13.04 17.51 -13.81
C ASP A 67 14.49 17.11 -13.51
N ILE A 68 14.81 15.85 -13.81
CA ILE A 68 16.12 15.26 -13.51
C ILE A 68 17.23 15.69 -14.48
N LYS A 69 16.87 16.37 -15.57
CA LYS A 69 17.83 16.81 -16.61
C LYS A 69 18.39 18.20 -16.33
N ASN A 70 17.74 18.97 -15.46
CA ASN A 70 18.12 20.33 -15.14
C ASN A 70 18.22 20.52 -13.61
N GLU A 71 18.19 21.77 -13.17
CA GLU A 71 18.41 22.15 -11.78
C GLU A 71 17.12 22.38 -10.97
N ASP A 72 15.96 21.89 -11.45
CA ASP A 72 14.63 22.08 -10.84
C ASP A 72 14.56 21.64 -9.36
N VAL A 73 15.38 20.67 -8.95
CA VAL A 73 15.52 20.28 -7.53
C VAL A 73 15.91 21.46 -6.61
N LYS A 74 16.54 22.51 -7.16
CA LYS A 74 16.98 23.70 -6.42
C LYS A 74 15.88 24.76 -6.26
N ARG A 75 14.68 24.56 -6.80
CA ARG A 75 13.66 25.64 -6.91
C ARG A 75 13.21 26.26 -5.58
N LEU A 76 13.45 25.58 -4.45
CA LEU A 76 13.18 26.06 -3.10
C LEU A 76 14.45 26.40 -2.29
N GLY A 77 15.64 26.26 -2.90
CA GLY A 77 16.92 26.33 -2.19
C GLY A 77 17.23 25.04 -1.41
N GLU A 78 18.16 25.14 -0.47
CA GLU A 78 18.54 24.05 0.44
C GLU A 78 17.75 24.14 1.75
N PRO A 79 17.21 23.03 2.31
CA PRO A 79 16.53 23.05 3.58
C PRO A 79 17.51 23.17 4.75
N LYS A 80 17.03 23.65 5.90
CA LYS A 80 17.85 23.84 7.11
C LYS A 80 18.16 22.54 7.84
N LEU A 81 17.21 21.59 7.89
CA LEU A 81 17.32 20.37 8.70
C LEU A 81 17.61 19.13 7.86
N TYR A 82 16.78 18.84 6.85
CA TYR A 82 16.98 17.67 5.99
C TYR A 82 16.15 17.72 4.70
N TRP A 83 16.56 16.91 3.72
CA TRP A 83 15.77 16.55 2.55
C TRP A 83 14.98 15.28 2.82
N GLY A 84 13.66 15.29 2.66
CA GLY A 84 12.84 14.07 2.64
C GLY A 84 12.67 13.57 1.21
N VAL A 85 12.92 12.30 0.91
CA VAL A 85 12.84 11.75 -0.46
C VAL A 85 11.95 10.51 -0.50
N SER A 86 10.97 10.52 -1.42
CA SER A 86 10.07 9.40 -1.68
C SER A 86 9.92 9.13 -3.17
N GLY A 87 9.84 7.84 -3.54
CA GLY A 87 9.50 7.43 -4.91
C GLY A 87 8.04 7.69 -5.33
N GLY A 88 7.22 8.22 -4.41
CA GLY A 88 5.79 8.47 -4.59
C GLY A 88 4.92 7.44 -3.87
N SER A 89 3.61 7.47 -4.15
CA SER A 89 2.59 6.61 -3.55
C SER A 89 2.64 5.17 -4.06
N ILE A 90 3.36 4.94 -5.16
CA ILE A 90 3.63 3.62 -5.76
C ILE A 90 5.13 3.52 -6.04
N ASP A 91 5.68 2.32 -5.88
CA ASP A 91 7.03 1.98 -6.36
C ASP A 91 7.25 2.41 -7.82
N SER A 92 8.32 3.14 -8.09
CA SER A 92 8.57 3.74 -9.41
C SER A 92 8.67 2.71 -10.52
N MET A 93 9.24 1.55 -10.24
CA MET A 93 9.36 0.50 -11.26
C MET A 93 8.02 -0.18 -11.54
N VAL A 94 7.17 -0.34 -10.53
CA VAL A 94 5.79 -0.83 -10.70
C VAL A 94 4.93 0.19 -11.44
N SER A 95 5.16 1.48 -11.20
CA SER A 95 4.50 2.57 -11.95
C SER A 95 4.95 2.58 -13.41
N ASN A 96 6.23 2.34 -13.67
CA ASN A 96 6.81 2.45 -15.02
C ASN A 96 6.63 1.21 -15.89
N TYR A 97 6.49 0.02 -15.28
CA TYR A 97 6.48 -1.24 -16.03
C TYR A 97 5.34 -2.18 -15.65
N THR A 98 4.97 -3.03 -16.60
CA THR A 98 4.13 -4.21 -16.33
C THR A 98 4.97 -5.34 -15.72
N ALA A 99 4.30 -6.37 -15.20
CA ALA A 99 4.93 -7.60 -14.72
C ALA A 99 5.84 -8.29 -15.76
N THR A 100 5.59 -8.05 -17.04
CA THR A 100 6.37 -8.58 -18.17
C THR A 100 7.41 -7.59 -18.72
N LYS A 101 7.70 -6.54 -17.93
CA LYS A 101 8.70 -5.50 -18.21
C LYS A 101 8.37 -4.67 -19.47
N LYS A 102 7.10 -4.50 -19.80
CA LYS A 102 6.66 -3.53 -20.83
C LYS A 102 6.48 -2.17 -20.18
N PHE A 103 6.97 -1.12 -20.83
CA PHE A 103 6.80 0.25 -20.35
C PHE A 103 5.31 0.66 -20.37
N ARG A 104 4.85 1.35 -19.33
CA ARG A 104 3.52 1.92 -19.22
C ARG A 104 3.56 3.35 -19.72
N ASN A 105 2.76 3.66 -20.74
CA ASN A 105 2.71 5.03 -21.29
C ASN A 105 1.97 6.03 -20.39
N ASN A 106 1.25 5.54 -19.37
CA ASN A 106 0.46 6.36 -18.46
C ASN A 106 0.90 6.21 -17.01
N ASP A 107 0.93 7.31 -16.26
CA ASP A 107 1.12 7.38 -14.81
C ASP A 107 -0.03 8.18 -14.18
N ASP A 108 -0.77 7.55 -13.26
CA ASP A 108 -1.96 8.12 -12.64
C ASP A 108 -1.66 9.33 -11.72
N TYR A 109 -0.41 9.53 -11.31
CA TYR A 109 0.04 10.62 -10.43
C TYR A 109 0.82 11.72 -11.17
N THR A 110 0.99 11.60 -12.49
CA THR A 110 1.63 12.61 -13.31
C THR A 110 0.55 13.53 -13.94
N PRO A 111 0.72 14.87 -13.94
CA PRO A 111 -0.20 15.78 -14.60
C PRO A 111 -0.25 15.51 -16.11
N GLY A 112 -1.45 15.44 -16.67
CA GLY A 112 -1.66 15.03 -18.07
C GLY A 112 -1.55 13.52 -18.29
N GLY A 113 -1.25 12.74 -17.24
CA GLY A 113 -1.26 11.28 -17.23
C GLY A 113 -0.14 10.61 -18.00
N LYS A 114 0.76 11.36 -18.67
CA LYS A 114 1.86 10.79 -19.45
C LYS A 114 2.99 10.33 -18.55
N ASN A 115 3.46 9.10 -18.74
CA ASN A 115 4.58 8.58 -17.96
C ASN A 115 5.93 9.06 -18.52
N ASP A 116 6.33 10.28 -18.19
CA ASP A 116 7.64 10.84 -18.58
C ASP A 116 8.34 11.65 -17.48
N LYS A 117 7.77 11.67 -16.26
CA LYS A 117 8.28 12.46 -15.12
C LYS A 117 8.90 11.63 -14.01
N ARG A 118 8.30 10.48 -13.66
CA ARG A 118 8.81 9.61 -12.58
C ARG A 118 9.93 8.71 -13.11
N PRO A 119 11.20 8.90 -12.71
CA PRO A 119 12.28 8.06 -13.18
C PRO A 119 12.26 6.70 -12.49
N ASP A 120 12.88 5.72 -13.14
CA ASP A 120 13.15 4.41 -12.55
C ASP A 120 14.01 4.55 -11.29
N ARG A 121 13.60 3.86 -10.22
CA ARG A 121 14.25 3.96 -8.90
C ARG A 121 14.32 5.41 -8.43
N ALA A 122 13.17 6.07 -8.47
CA ALA A 122 13.01 7.49 -8.20
C ALA A 122 13.74 7.94 -6.93
N THR A 123 13.68 7.15 -5.86
CA THR A 123 14.38 7.44 -4.59
C THR A 123 15.90 7.62 -4.79
N LEU A 124 16.55 6.75 -5.57
CA LEU A 124 17.99 6.83 -5.86
C LEU A 124 18.30 8.02 -6.77
N VAL A 125 17.46 8.22 -7.79
CA VAL A 125 17.66 9.30 -8.77
C VAL A 125 17.57 10.66 -8.09
N TYR A 126 16.55 10.88 -7.26
CA TYR A 126 16.38 12.15 -6.55
C TYR A 126 17.45 12.39 -5.49
N THR A 127 17.89 11.35 -4.77
CA THR A 127 19.02 11.45 -3.83
C THR A 127 20.30 11.88 -4.56
N ASN A 128 20.60 11.27 -5.71
CA ASN A 128 21.75 11.64 -6.53
C ASN A 128 21.61 13.06 -7.12
N LEU A 129 20.40 13.45 -7.54
CA LEU A 129 20.11 14.78 -8.05
C LEU A 129 20.38 15.86 -6.99
N ILE A 130 19.94 15.65 -5.75
CA ILE A 130 20.23 16.54 -4.62
C ILE A 130 21.75 16.66 -4.43
N ARG A 131 22.47 15.53 -4.28
CA ARG A 131 23.94 15.54 -4.06
C ARG A 131 24.72 16.08 -5.26
N ARG A 132 24.15 16.06 -6.47
CA ARG A 132 24.73 16.69 -7.65
C ARG A 132 24.74 18.21 -7.52
N HIS A 133 23.64 18.80 -7.06
CA HIS A 133 23.44 20.24 -7.00
C HIS A 133 23.82 20.89 -5.65
N PHE A 134 23.78 20.14 -4.55
CA PHE A 134 24.15 20.58 -3.21
C PHE A 134 25.29 19.72 -2.66
N LYS A 135 26.47 20.33 -2.45
CA LYS A 135 27.66 19.65 -1.91
C LYS A 135 27.69 19.82 -0.40
N ASN A 136 28.10 18.76 0.31
CA ASN A 136 28.09 18.73 1.78
C ASN A 136 26.73 19.15 2.37
N THR A 137 25.66 18.73 1.71
CA THR A 137 24.30 19.11 2.05
C THR A 137 23.84 18.50 3.37
N VAL A 138 22.81 19.09 3.96
CA VAL A 138 22.08 18.52 5.10
C VAL A 138 21.61 17.08 4.83
N PRO A 139 21.32 16.28 5.88
CA PRO A 139 20.97 14.87 5.72
C PRO A 139 19.84 14.61 4.72
N ILE A 140 19.93 13.49 4.01
CA ILE A 140 18.87 12.97 3.14
C ILE A 140 18.18 11.81 3.84
N VAL A 141 16.86 11.92 4.00
CA VAL A 141 15.99 10.98 4.71
C VAL A 141 15.04 10.32 3.71
N LEU A 142 15.15 9.01 3.54
CA LEU A 142 14.29 8.25 2.65
C LEU A 142 12.98 7.88 3.34
N GLY A 143 11.89 7.84 2.58
CA GLY A 143 10.59 7.37 3.06
C GLY A 143 9.70 6.81 1.97
N GLY A 144 8.49 6.40 2.35
CA GLY A 144 7.50 5.84 1.44
C GLY A 144 7.73 4.36 1.10
N ILE A 145 6.81 3.80 0.31
CA ILE A 145 6.75 2.36 0.01
C ILE A 145 8.03 1.86 -0.65
N GLU A 146 8.57 2.60 -1.63
CA GLU A 146 9.76 2.20 -2.39
C GLU A 146 10.99 1.99 -1.49
N ALA A 147 11.24 2.93 -0.57
CA ALA A 147 12.37 2.84 0.35
C ALA A 147 12.10 1.84 1.47
N SER A 148 10.93 1.94 2.10
CA SER A 148 10.52 1.10 3.23
C SER A 148 10.70 -0.38 2.92
N LEU A 149 10.24 -0.87 1.77
CA LEU A 149 10.29 -2.29 1.42
C LEU A 149 11.69 -2.83 1.04
N ARG A 150 12.71 -1.95 1.02
CA ARG A 150 14.09 -2.26 0.62
C ARG A 150 15.12 -1.98 1.73
N ARG A 151 14.67 -1.96 3.00
CA ARG A 151 15.52 -1.63 4.16
C ARG A 151 16.47 -2.75 4.61
N VAL A 152 16.31 -3.96 4.08
CA VAL A 152 17.25 -5.08 4.21
C VAL A 152 17.68 -5.57 2.81
N THR A 153 18.63 -6.50 2.73
CA THR A 153 18.94 -7.18 1.46
C THR A 153 17.65 -7.71 0.83
N HIS A 154 17.44 -7.43 -0.46
CA HIS A 154 16.17 -7.70 -1.13
C HIS A 154 16.37 -8.11 -2.59
N TYR A 155 15.47 -8.93 -3.10
CA TYR A 155 15.43 -9.28 -4.52
C TYR A 155 14.88 -8.12 -5.37
N ASP A 156 15.65 -7.71 -6.38
CA ASP A 156 15.24 -6.76 -7.42
C ASP A 156 14.86 -7.49 -8.70
N PHE A 157 13.55 -7.62 -8.95
CA PHE A 157 13.01 -8.30 -10.14
C PHE A 157 13.53 -7.73 -11.47
N TRP A 158 13.80 -6.43 -11.49
CA TRP A 158 14.17 -5.71 -12.70
C TRP A 158 15.57 -6.08 -13.17
N THR A 159 16.55 -6.13 -12.26
CA THR A 159 17.93 -6.57 -12.54
C THR A 159 18.16 -8.07 -12.30
N ASN A 160 17.19 -8.78 -11.73
CA ASN A 160 17.27 -10.19 -11.37
C ASN A 160 18.44 -10.51 -10.43
N LYS A 161 18.65 -9.69 -9.40
CA LYS A 161 19.74 -9.83 -8.42
C LYS A 161 19.23 -9.51 -7.02
N LEU A 162 19.92 -10.01 -6.00
CA LEU A 162 19.82 -9.43 -4.67
C LEU A 162 20.55 -8.09 -4.67
N ARG A 163 19.95 -7.08 -4.05
CA ARG A 163 20.53 -5.76 -3.83
C ARG A 163 20.71 -5.53 -2.35
N LYS A 164 21.68 -4.66 -2.05
CA LYS A 164 21.95 -4.16 -0.70
C LYS A 164 20.72 -3.40 -0.17
N PRO A 165 20.62 -3.20 1.16
CA PRO A 165 19.68 -2.25 1.73
C PRO A 165 19.74 -0.89 1.00
N ILE A 166 18.59 -0.30 0.71
CA ILE A 166 18.50 0.88 -0.17
C ILE A 166 19.34 2.07 0.30
N LEU A 167 19.58 2.22 1.60
CA LEU A 167 20.46 3.24 2.15
C LEU A 167 21.88 3.21 1.54
N PHE A 168 22.42 2.01 1.31
CA PHE A 168 23.75 1.82 0.72
C PHE A 168 23.76 2.23 -0.76
N ASP A 169 22.69 1.87 -1.49
CA ASP A 169 22.58 2.15 -2.92
C ASP A 169 22.25 3.62 -3.22
N ALA A 170 21.41 4.25 -2.40
CA ALA A 170 21.04 5.66 -2.52
C ALA A 170 22.11 6.59 -1.94
N LYS A 171 22.97 6.10 -1.03
CA LYS A 171 23.88 6.93 -0.22
C LYS A 171 23.11 8.02 0.54
N ALA A 172 21.95 7.66 1.07
CA ALA A 172 21.19 8.52 1.98
C ALA A 172 21.64 8.29 3.43
N ASP A 173 21.29 9.21 4.31
CA ASP A 173 21.77 9.24 5.69
C ASP A 173 20.83 8.43 6.60
N TYR A 174 19.51 8.58 6.40
CA TYR A 174 18.48 7.91 7.19
C TYR A 174 17.34 7.38 6.31
N LEU A 175 16.58 6.43 6.85
CA LEU A 175 15.34 5.94 6.25
C LEU A 175 14.29 5.78 7.35
N ILE A 176 13.10 6.32 7.12
CA ILE A 176 11.91 6.09 7.96
C ILE A 176 11.00 5.10 7.25
N TYR A 177 10.67 3.98 7.90
CA TYR A 177 9.93 2.88 7.28
C TYR A 177 8.52 2.70 7.84
N GLY A 178 7.69 1.98 7.08
CA GLY A 178 6.31 1.68 7.46
C GLY A 178 5.40 2.91 7.46
N MET A 179 4.41 2.88 8.34
CA MET A 179 3.59 4.04 8.71
C MET A 179 4.37 4.86 9.72
N GLY A 180 5.16 5.80 9.21
CA GLY A 180 6.18 6.54 9.97
C GLY A 180 5.68 7.84 10.61
N GLU A 181 4.38 8.01 10.85
CA GLU A 181 3.80 9.26 11.38
C GLU A 181 4.36 9.62 12.76
N VAL A 182 4.56 8.64 13.65
CA VAL A 182 5.21 8.87 14.96
C VAL A 182 6.70 9.11 14.77
N ALA A 183 7.36 8.25 13.99
CA ALA A 183 8.80 8.35 13.71
C ALA A 183 9.20 9.71 13.13
N ILE A 184 8.43 10.27 12.20
CA ILE A 184 8.76 11.57 11.59
C ILE A 184 8.60 12.73 12.58
N ARG A 185 7.63 12.66 13.51
CA ARG A 185 7.47 13.67 14.56
C ARG A 185 8.69 13.67 15.48
N GLU A 186 9.08 12.49 15.95
CA GLU A 186 10.22 12.30 16.85
C GLU A 186 11.55 12.65 16.16
N PHE A 187 11.77 12.14 14.94
CA PHE A 187 12.98 12.36 14.15
C PHE A 187 13.21 13.85 13.87
N SER A 188 12.19 14.56 13.39
CA SER A 188 12.32 15.98 13.04
C SER A 188 12.47 16.86 14.29
N THR A 189 11.84 16.47 15.41
CA THR A 189 12.03 17.13 16.70
C THR A 189 13.45 16.91 17.22
N ALA A 190 13.98 15.69 17.13
CA ALA A 190 15.36 15.39 17.53
C ALA A 190 16.37 16.26 16.75
N LEU A 191 16.23 16.34 15.42
CA LEU A 191 17.09 17.18 14.60
C LEU A 191 16.97 18.68 14.92
N ARG A 192 15.75 19.19 15.11
CA ARG A 192 15.51 20.60 15.49
C ARG A 192 16.20 20.95 16.80
N ASP A 193 16.15 20.04 17.75
CA ASP A 193 16.64 20.24 19.12
C ASP A 193 18.12 19.83 19.27
N GLY A 194 18.81 19.45 18.18
CA GLY A 194 20.22 19.06 18.18
C GLY A 194 20.52 17.70 18.84
N LYS A 195 19.52 16.83 18.97
CA LYS A 195 19.63 15.47 19.52
C LYS A 195 19.94 14.45 18.41
N ASP A 196 20.47 13.29 18.80
CA ASP A 196 20.78 12.21 17.87
C ASP A 196 19.50 11.51 17.38
N PRO A 197 19.16 11.59 16.08
CA PRO A 197 17.97 10.93 15.54
C PRO A 197 18.13 9.40 15.45
N ARG A 198 19.32 8.84 15.67
CA ARG A 198 19.57 7.39 15.62
C ARG A 198 18.92 6.61 16.74
N GLU A 199 18.42 7.27 17.78
CA GLU A 199 17.68 6.62 18.88
C GLU A 199 16.18 6.49 18.58
N VAL A 200 15.69 7.15 17.53
CA VAL A 200 14.26 7.20 17.20
C VAL A 200 13.77 5.87 16.62
N ARG A 201 12.64 5.38 17.10
CA ARG A 201 12.01 4.16 16.57
C ARG A 201 11.52 4.38 15.15
N GLY A 202 11.57 3.35 14.32
CA GLY A 202 11.19 3.44 12.90
C GLY A 202 12.27 4.03 11.99
N VAL A 203 13.46 4.33 12.52
CA VAL A 203 14.60 4.84 11.76
C VAL A 203 15.58 3.73 11.40
N CYS A 204 16.10 3.77 10.18
CA CYS A 204 17.25 2.98 9.74
C CYS A 204 18.41 3.92 9.40
N TYR A 205 19.64 3.47 9.65
CA TYR A 205 20.88 4.19 9.35
C TYR A 205 22.04 3.22 9.07
N ILE A 206 23.15 3.74 8.56
CA ILE A 206 24.37 2.95 8.34
C ILE A 206 25.34 3.20 9.50
N SER A 207 25.84 2.12 10.11
CA SER A 207 26.86 2.16 11.17
C SER A 207 28.17 1.52 10.69
N LYS A 208 29.29 1.96 11.28
CA LYS A 208 30.60 1.30 11.11
C LYS A 208 30.71 0.06 12.00
N GLU A 209 30.16 0.14 13.20
CA GLU A 209 30.15 -0.93 14.19
C GLU A 209 28.77 -1.59 14.27
N PRO A 210 28.70 -2.89 14.62
CA PRO A 210 27.43 -3.55 14.87
C PRO A 210 26.75 -2.98 16.12
N VAL A 211 25.44 -3.17 16.22
CA VAL A 211 24.68 -3.02 17.47
C VAL A 211 24.42 -4.42 17.99
N GLU A 212 25.18 -4.86 19.00
CA GLU A 212 25.22 -6.25 19.44
C GLU A 212 23.91 -6.74 20.05
N GLU A 213 23.19 -5.86 20.77
CA GLU A 213 21.87 -6.15 21.34
C GLU A 213 20.75 -6.33 20.29
N PHE A 214 20.99 -5.97 19.02
CA PHE A 214 20.02 -6.14 17.95
C PHE A 214 20.07 -7.56 17.36
N LEU A 215 18.98 -7.99 16.74
CA LEU A 215 18.94 -9.26 16.02
C LEU A 215 19.87 -9.18 14.82
N GLN A 216 20.90 -10.03 14.83
CA GLN A 216 21.87 -10.12 13.74
C GLN A 216 21.25 -10.90 12.58
N LEU A 217 21.09 -10.23 11.44
CA LEU A 217 20.60 -10.84 10.21
C LEU A 217 21.76 -11.42 9.41
N PRO A 218 21.53 -12.46 8.58
CA PRO A 218 22.49 -12.90 7.57
C PRO A 218 23.04 -11.72 6.76
N SER A 219 24.35 -11.67 6.59
CA SER A 219 24.99 -10.60 5.84
C SER A 219 24.55 -10.58 4.38
N HIS A 220 24.77 -9.45 3.70
CA HIS A 220 24.50 -9.37 2.27
C HIS A 220 25.29 -10.42 1.47
N GLN A 221 26.55 -10.66 1.86
CA GLN A 221 27.43 -11.65 1.21
C GLN A 221 26.92 -13.09 1.40
N GLU A 222 26.55 -13.48 2.62
CA GLU A 222 25.96 -14.80 2.88
C GLU A 222 24.67 -15.01 2.07
N CYS A 223 23.82 -13.98 1.93
CA CYS A 223 22.62 -14.06 1.10
C CYS A 223 22.92 -14.26 -0.40
N LEU A 224 24.07 -13.77 -0.89
CA LEU A 224 24.50 -13.96 -2.27
C LEU A 224 25.03 -15.38 -2.51
N GLU A 225 25.68 -15.96 -1.52
CA GLU A 225 26.28 -17.29 -1.55
C GLU A 225 25.25 -18.41 -1.31
N ASP A 226 24.27 -18.15 -0.46
CA ASP A 226 23.27 -19.13 -0.05
C ASP A 226 21.84 -18.56 -0.06
N LYS A 227 20.98 -19.19 -0.88
CA LYS A 227 19.56 -18.85 -0.99
C LYS A 227 18.80 -19.11 0.32
N GLU A 228 19.18 -20.11 1.11
CA GLU A 228 18.53 -20.37 2.40
C GLU A 228 18.83 -19.25 3.41
N LYS A 229 20.04 -18.68 3.40
CA LYS A 229 20.37 -17.49 4.20
C LYS A 229 19.53 -16.28 3.82
N TYR A 230 19.18 -16.12 2.56
CA TYR A 230 18.25 -15.08 2.14
C TYR A 230 16.82 -15.34 2.65
N ILE A 231 16.38 -16.60 2.74
CA ILE A 231 15.10 -16.95 3.35
C ILE A 231 15.13 -16.64 4.86
N ASP A 232 16.19 -17.06 5.55
CA ASP A 232 16.36 -16.82 7.00
C ASP A 232 16.33 -15.32 7.32
N LEU A 233 17.06 -14.51 6.55
CA LEU A 233 17.01 -13.05 6.65
C LEU A 233 15.59 -12.52 6.51
N PHE A 234 14.84 -13.03 5.54
CA PHE A 234 13.49 -12.56 5.28
C PHE A 234 12.50 -13.01 6.36
N ASP A 235 12.64 -14.21 6.90
CA ASP A 235 11.82 -14.72 8.00
C ASP A 235 11.98 -13.83 9.24
N ASP A 236 13.22 -13.55 9.64
CA ASP A 236 13.55 -12.67 10.76
C ASP A 236 13.03 -11.25 10.52
N PHE A 237 13.28 -10.71 9.33
CA PHE A 237 12.77 -9.41 8.92
C PHE A 237 11.24 -9.32 8.97
N TYR A 238 10.53 -10.31 8.43
CA TYR A 238 9.07 -10.29 8.31
C TYR A 238 8.41 -10.43 9.68
N LYS A 239 8.91 -11.31 10.54
CA LYS A 239 8.40 -11.53 11.91
C LYS A 239 8.65 -10.32 12.81
N ASN A 240 9.64 -9.49 12.50
CA ASN A 240 10.08 -8.35 13.31
C ASN A 240 9.49 -6.98 12.84
N ASN A 241 8.18 -6.90 12.62
CA ASN A 241 7.49 -5.67 12.15
C ASN A 241 6.42 -5.11 13.11
N ASP A 242 6.29 -5.70 14.29
CA ASP A 242 5.27 -5.34 15.28
C ASP A 242 5.87 -4.42 16.35
N PRO A 243 5.33 -3.20 16.58
CA PRO A 243 5.94 -2.25 17.51
C PRO A 243 6.12 -2.78 18.95
N ILE A 244 5.24 -3.67 19.41
CA ILE A 244 5.27 -4.17 20.79
C ILE A 244 6.37 -5.23 20.98
N SER A 245 6.53 -6.11 19.99
CA SER A 245 7.37 -7.31 20.11
C SER A 245 8.68 -7.26 19.32
N ALA A 246 8.80 -6.35 18.36
CA ALA A 246 9.98 -6.25 17.51
C ALA A 246 11.20 -5.72 18.26
N LYS A 247 12.36 -6.26 17.91
CA LYS A 247 13.69 -5.79 18.32
C LYS A 247 14.31 -4.96 17.22
N GLY A 248 15.46 -4.35 17.47
CA GLY A 248 16.26 -3.78 16.39
C GLY A 248 16.86 -4.89 15.51
N LEU A 249 17.15 -4.58 14.24
CA LEU A 249 17.83 -5.47 13.30
C LEU A 249 19.19 -4.89 12.92
N CYS A 250 20.19 -5.75 12.81
CA CYS A 250 21.54 -5.40 12.40
C CYS A 250 21.96 -6.32 11.25
N GLN A 251 22.22 -5.78 10.07
CA GLN A 251 22.68 -6.55 8.91
C GLN A 251 24.08 -6.10 8.48
N LYS A 252 25.05 -7.02 8.47
CA LYS A 252 26.37 -6.73 7.89
C LYS A 252 26.29 -6.60 6.36
N VAL A 253 26.86 -5.52 5.84
CA VAL A 253 26.95 -5.22 4.39
C VAL A 253 28.34 -4.70 4.10
N ASP A 254 29.12 -5.50 3.37
CA ASP A 254 30.56 -5.27 3.16
C ASP A 254 31.30 -5.08 4.51
N THR A 255 31.83 -3.89 4.77
CA THR A 255 32.57 -3.48 5.97
C THR A 255 31.74 -2.68 6.97
N ARG A 256 30.43 -2.52 6.75
CA ARG A 256 29.52 -1.69 7.55
C ARG A 256 28.25 -2.46 7.91
N TYR A 257 27.37 -1.82 8.69
CA TYR A 257 26.13 -2.43 9.17
C TYR A 257 24.93 -1.55 8.80
N ALA A 258 23.89 -2.19 8.27
CA ALA A 258 22.57 -1.58 8.16
C ALA A 258 21.84 -1.79 9.49
N ILE A 259 21.55 -0.70 10.19
CA ILE A 259 20.84 -0.72 11.46
C ILE A 259 19.39 -0.32 11.20
N GLN A 260 18.44 -1.10 11.69
CA GLN A 260 17.02 -0.80 11.71
C GLN A 260 16.55 -0.81 13.16
N ASN A 261 16.15 0.34 13.68
CA ASN A 261 15.52 0.42 14.99
C ASN A 261 14.14 -0.26 14.97
N PRO A 262 13.62 -0.71 16.14
CA PRO A 262 12.26 -1.23 16.24
C PRO A 262 11.22 -0.27 15.62
N PRO A 263 10.10 -0.76 15.07
CA PRO A 263 9.09 0.09 14.44
C PRO A 263 8.56 1.15 15.41
N CYS A 264 8.25 2.35 14.94
CA CYS A 264 7.55 3.31 15.79
C CYS A 264 6.17 2.80 16.20
N ASP A 265 5.62 3.37 17.26
CA ASP A 265 4.30 2.98 17.72
C ASP A 265 3.24 3.33 16.67
N TYR A 266 2.17 2.53 16.66
CA TYR A 266 1.02 2.82 15.82
C TYR A 266 0.25 3.99 16.41
N LEU A 267 -0.27 4.85 15.54
CA LEU A 267 -1.25 5.86 15.92
C LEU A 267 -2.44 5.23 16.64
N ASP A 268 -2.86 5.85 17.74
CA ASP A 268 -4.15 5.57 18.36
C ASP A 268 -5.32 6.21 17.58
N GLU A 269 -6.57 5.94 18.00
CA GLU A 269 -7.75 6.47 17.30
C GLU A 269 -7.79 8.01 17.25
N LYS A 270 -7.35 8.68 18.32
CA LYS A 270 -7.34 10.15 18.40
C LYS A 270 -6.27 10.73 17.47
N GLU A 271 -5.10 10.12 17.42
CA GLU A 271 -4.02 10.53 16.53
C GLU A 271 -4.37 10.25 15.07
N MET A 272 -5.05 9.14 14.77
CA MET A 272 -5.58 8.88 13.43
C MET A 272 -6.62 9.93 13.01
N ASP A 273 -7.51 10.31 13.92
CA ASP A 273 -8.49 11.37 13.71
C ASP A 273 -7.81 12.72 13.46
N GLU A 274 -6.76 13.05 14.23
CA GLU A 274 -5.96 14.28 14.05
C GLU A 274 -5.33 14.32 12.66
N VAL A 275 -4.62 13.26 12.26
CA VAL A 275 -3.92 13.20 10.98
C VAL A 275 -4.87 13.28 9.78
N ALA A 276 -6.05 12.68 9.90
CA ALA A 276 -7.08 12.74 8.85
C ALA A 276 -7.75 14.12 8.75
N SER A 277 -7.72 14.91 9.82
CA SER A 277 -8.38 16.21 9.92
C SER A 277 -7.48 17.43 9.69
N TYR A 278 -6.23 17.25 9.26
CA TYR A 278 -5.42 18.39 8.80
C TYR A 278 -6.07 19.12 7.63
N ASP A 279 -5.63 20.38 7.41
CA ASP A 279 -6.16 21.32 6.41
C ASP A 279 -5.79 20.92 4.95
N TYR A 280 -6.16 19.70 4.52
CA TYR A 280 -5.90 19.22 3.16
C TYR A 280 -6.78 19.91 2.12
N ILE A 281 -6.18 20.35 1.02
CA ILE A 281 -6.91 20.98 -0.10
C ILE A 281 -7.69 19.95 -0.93
N ARG A 282 -7.23 18.70 -0.96
CA ARG A 282 -7.77 17.60 -1.78
C ARG A 282 -7.77 17.91 -3.28
N ASP A 283 -6.72 18.59 -3.73
CA ASP A 283 -6.55 18.96 -5.14
C ASP A 283 -5.07 18.96 -5.53
N LEU A 284 -4.83 19.04 -6.84
CA LEU A 284 -3.52 19.20 -7.44
C LEU A 284 -3.01 20.63 -7.17
N HIS A 285 -1.74 20.76 -6.78
CA HIS A 285 -1.13 22.07 -6.56
C HIS A 285 -1.17 22.96 -7.84
N PRO A 286 -1.47 24.28 -7.73
CA PRO A 286 -1.55 25.20 -8.88
C PRO A 286 -0.33 25.19 -9.81
N TYR A 287 0.88 25.03 -9.28
CA TYR A 287 2.12 24.85 -10.06
C TYR A 287 2.03 23.72 -11.10
N HIS A 288 1.34 22.62 -10.79
CA HIS A 288 1.21 21.46 -11.66
C HIS A 288 -0.03 21.52 -12.56
N LYS A 289 -1.07 22.30 -12.21
CA LYS A 289 -2.33 22.36 -12.97
C LYS A 289 -2.17 22.70 -14.47
N PRO A 290 -1.28 23.61 -14.90
CA PRO A 290 -1.07 23.91 -16.32
C PRO A 290 -0.61 22.70 -17.16
N GLN A 291 -0.04 21.67 -16.53
CA GLN A 291 0.46 20.47 -17.20
C GLN A 291 -0.65 19.44 -17.46
N GLY A 292 -1.84 19.63 -16.89
CA GLY A 292 -3.02 18.80 -17.10
C GLY A 292 -3.60 18.23 -15.81
N LYS A 293 -4.72 17.50 -15.94
CA LYS A 293 -5.37 16.80 -14.83
C LYS A 293 -4.54 15.59 -14.39
N VAL A 294 -4.66 15.22 -13.13
CA VAL A 294 -4.05 14.01 -12.57
C VAL A 294 -5.13 12.98 -12.28
N LYS A 295 -4.94 11.75 -12.78
CA LYS A 295 -6.00 10.73 -12.80
C LYS A 295 -6.31 10.17 -11.42
N CYS A 296 -5.35 10.13 -10.50
CA CYS A 296 -5.60 9.64 -9.14
C CYS A 296 -6.66 10.45 -8.38
N LEU A 297 -6.86 11.74 -8.70
CA LEU A 297 -7.90 12.57 -8.05
C LEU A 297 -9.32 12.09 -8.37
N GLU A 298 -9.53 11.37 -9.47
CA GLU A 298 -10.83 10.76 -9.80
C GLU A 298 -11.26 9.73 -8.76
N THR A 299 -10.30 9.09 -8.07
CA THR A 299 -10.57 8.06 -7.07
C THR A 299 -10.40 8.54 -5.64
N ILE A 300 -9.49 9.48 -5.36
CA ILE A 300 -9.14 9.82 -3.96
C ILE A 300 -9.79 11.10 -3.45
N LYS A 301 -10.24 12.03 -4.31
CA LYS A 301 -10.71 13.37 -3.89
C LYS A 301 -11.84 13.28 -2.85
N PHE A 302 -12.86 12.48 -3.13
CA PHE A 302 -14.03 12.28 -2.28
C PHE A 302 -14.10 10.85 -1.73
N SER A 303 -12.95 10.31 -1.33
CA SER A 303 -12.85 9.03 -0.62
C SER A 303 -12.52 9.26 0.85
N ILE A 304 -12.95 8.32 1.68
CA ILE A 304 -12.74 8.34 3.13
C ILE A 304 -11.96 7.08 3.51
N GLN A 305 -10.78 7.29 4.09
CA GLN A 305 -10.01 6.21 4.70
C GLN A 305 -10.56 5.92 6.11
N THR A 306 -10.94 4.68 6.41
CA THR A 306 -11.55 4.33 7.70
C THR A 306 -10.56 3.73 8.69
N HIS A 307 -9.54 3.02 8.21
CA HIS A 307 -8.57 2.31 9.05
C HIS A 307 -7.25 2.02 8.32
N HIS A 308 -6.23 1.67 9.12
CA HIS A 308 -4.96 1.10 8.69
C HIS A 308 -4.84 -0.37 9.10
N GLY A 309 -3.94 -1.09 8.43
CA GLY A 309 -3.59 -2.47 8.75
C GLY A 309 -4.45 -3.50 8.02
N CYS A 310 -4.01 -4.77 8.04
CA CYS A 310 -4.72 -5.86 7.39
C CYS A 310 -4.45 -7.21 8.06
N TRP A 311 -5.53 -7.98 8.28
CA TRP A 311 -5.48 -9.36 8.80
C TRP A 311 -4.96 -10.40 7.82
N GLY A 312 -4.87 -10.06 6.54
CA GLY A 312 -4.77 -11.06 5.49
C GLY A 312 -3.43 -11.78 5.40
N GLU A 313 -2.33 -11.10 5.74
CA GLU A 313 -0.97 -11.65 5.69
C GLU A 313 -0.62 -12.32 4.35
N CYS A 314 -1.30 -11.97 3.25
CA CYS A 314 -1.12 -12.61 1.95
C CYS A 314 0.36 -12.54 1.54
N ASN A 315 0.96 -13.66 1.15
CA ASN A 315 2.40 -13.78 0.93
C ASN A 315 2.93 -12.90 -0.23
N PHE A 316 2.04 -12.39 -1.08
CA PHE A 316 2.36 -11.50 -2.21
C PHE A 316 2.06 -10.02 -1.91
N CYS A 317 1.61 -9.70 -0.68
CA CYS A 317 1.15 -8.38 -0.29
C CYS A 317 2.09 -7.75 0.76
N ALA A 318 2.50 -6.51 0.50
CA ALA A 318 3.38 -5.76 1.41
C ALA A 318 2.64 -4.98 2.51
N ILE A 319 1.30 -5.02 2.56
CA ILE A 319 0.52 -4.26 3.57
C ILE A 319 0.92 -4.65 4.99
N GLY A 320 1.13 -5.95 5.27
CA GLY A 320 1.54 -6.41 6.60
C GLY A 320 2.90 -5.84 7.04
N VAL A 321 3.82 -5.63 6.10
CA VAL A 321 5.17 -5.08 6.36
C VAL A 321 5.16 -3.55 6.41
N HIS A 322 4.27 -2.90 5.66
CA HIS A 322 4.22 -1.44 5.56
C HIS A 322 3.23 -0.80 6.53
N GLN A 323 1.96 -1.24 6.51
CA GLN A 323 0.93 -0.74 7.43
C GLN A 323 0.88 -1.50 8.74
N GLY A 324 1.44 -2.70 8.80
CA GLY A 324 1.28 -3.57 9.96
C GLY A 324 0.08 -4.49 9.84
N ARG A 325 0.04 -5.49 10.73
CA ARG A 325 -1.04 -6.48 10.78
C ARG A 325 -2.18 -6.02 11.68
N THR A 326 -1.97 -5.02 12.54
CA THR A 326 -2.95 -4.46 13.49
C THR A 326 -3.88 -3.46 12.84
N ILE A 327 -5.18 -3.71 12.96
CA ILE A 327 -6.24 -2.79 12.57
C ILE A 327 -6.26 -1.64 13.56
N ARG A 328 -6.08 -0.42 13.06
CA ARG A 328 -6.31 0.83 13.80
C ARG A 328 -7.33 1.65 13.04
N THR A 329 -8.32 2.16 13.73
CA THR A 329 -9.50 2.79 13.14
C THR A 329 -9.56 4.26 13.49
N ARG A 330 -10.11 5.07 12.58
CA ARG A 330 -10.65 6.40 12.91
C ARG A 330 -11.99 6.25 13.62
N SER A 331 -12.35 7.26 14.42
CA SER A 331 -13.67 7.29 15.07
C SER A 331 -14.78 7.51 14.05
N GLU A 332 -15.98 6.98 14.32
CA GLU A 332 -17.15 7.24 13.47
C GLU A 332 -17.46 8.75 13.39
N LYS A 333 -17.25 9.48 14.49
CA LYS A 333 -17.46 10.94 14.54
C LYS A 333 -16.56 11.67 13.54
N ASN A 334 -15.28 11.31 13.50
CA ASN A 334 -14.31 11.94 12.60
C ASN A 334 -14.63 11.65 11.13
N ILE A 335 -15.00 10.41 10.81
CA ILE A 335 -15.43 10.00 9.46
C ILE A 335 -16.70 10.75 9.03
N LEU A 336 -17.69 10.88 9.91
CA LEU A 336 -18.93 11.61 9.62
C LEU A 336 -18.69 13.11 9.44
N SER A 337 -17.71 13.70 10.15
CA SER A 337 -17.29 15.09 9.95
C SER A 337 -16.72 15.29 8.54
N GLU A 338 -15.79 14.43 8.12
CA GLU A 338 -15.20 14.50 6.78
C GLU A 338 -16.27 14.33 5.68
N ALA A 339 -17.22 13.39 5.86
CA ALA A 339 -18.34 13.23 4.94
C ALA A 339 -19.21 14.50 4.83
N LYS A 340 -19.38 15.24 5.94
CA LYS A 340 -20.10 16.52 5.98
C LYS A 340 -19.27 17.66 5.37
N GLU A 341 -17.95 17.65 5.52
CA GLU A 341 -17.06 18.64 4.92
C GLU A 341 -17.09 18.54 3.38
N PHE A 342 -17.14 17.32 2.83
CA PHE A 342 -17.31 17.14 1.38
C PHE A 342 -18.54 17.84 0.82
N THR A 343 -19.62 17.94 1.59
CA THR A 343 -20.86 18.60 1.12
C THR A 343 -20.72 20.11 0.96
N GLN A 344 -19.61 20.69 1.43
CA GLN A 344 -19.29 22.11 1.31
C GLN A 344 -18.40 22.39 0.09
N ASP A 345 -17.78 21.36 -0.51
CA ASP A 345 -16.99 21.48 -1.73
C ASP A 345 -17.91 21.59 -2.97
N LYS A 346 -17.70 22.62 -3.79
CA LYS A 346 -18.45 22.89 -5.02
C LYS A 346 -18.40 21.75 -6.06
N ASP A 347 -17.33 20.97 -6.05
CA ASP A 347 -17.13 19.85 -6.96
C ASP A 347 -17.86 18.60 -6.48
N PHE A 348 -18.27 18.53 -5.22
CA PHE A 348 -18.94 17.36 -4.65
C PHE A 348 -20.37 17.22 -5.20
N LYS A 349 -20.65 16.07 -5.82
CA LYS A 349 -21.96 15.77 -6.44
C LYS A 349 -22.88 14.91 -5.56
N GLY A 350 -22.54 14.77 -4.28
CA GLY A 350 -23.24 13.89 -3.34
C GLY A 350 -22.77 12.45 -3.39
N VAL A 351 -21.60 12.16 -3.96
CA VAL A 351 -21.09 10.78 -4.11
C VAL A 351 -19.74 10.66 -3.44
N ILE A 352 -19.67 9.83 -2.38
CA ILE A 352 -18.42 9.39 -1.78
C ILE A 352 -17.94 8.16 -2.55
N SER A 353 -16.76 8.27 -3.18
CA SER A 353 -16.23 7.27 -4.12
C SER A 353 -15.76 5.99 -3.44
N ASP A 354 -15.29 6.08 -2.21
CA ASP A 354 -14.92 4.94 -1.37
C ASP A 354 -15.02 5.28 0.11
N VAL A 355 -15.47 4.31 0.90
CA VAL A 355 -15.42 4.30 2.37
C VAL A 355 -14.73 3.00 2.76
N GLY A 356 -13.44 3.06 3.05
CA GLY A 356 -12.65 1.84 3.19
C GLY A 356 -11.24 2.05 3.70
N GLY A 357 -10.48 0.96 3.69
CA GLY A 357 -9.07 0.92 4.02
C GLY A 357 -8.40 -0.14 3.15
N PRO A 358 -7.25 -0.70 3.55
CA PRO A 358 -6.60 -1.77 2.79
C PRO A 358 -7.54 -2.95 2.48
N THR A 359 -8.48 -3.24 3.38
CA THR A 359 -9.64 -4.08 3.12
C THR A 359 -10.85 -3.53 3.87
N ALA A 360 -11.87 -3.08 3.15
CA ALA A 360 -12.94 -2.27 3.73
C ALA A 360 -13.68 -2.94 4.91
N ASN A 361 -13.92 -4.26 4.86
CA ASN A 361 -14.65 -4.98 5.91
C ASN A 361 -13.81 -5.41 7.12
N MET A 362 -12.67 -4.76 7.35
CA MET A 362 -11.87 -4.91 8.57
C MET A 362 -12.06 -3.78 9.58
N TYR A 363 -12.85 -2.75 9.25
CA TYR A 363 -13.09 -1.63 10.16
C TYR A 363 -13.83 -2.07 11.43
N GLY A 364 -13.27 -1.69 12.59
CA GLY A 364 -13.99 -1.65 13.86
C GLY A 364 -13.76 -2.82 14.80
N TYR A 365 -12.95 -3.82 14.46
CA TYR A 365 -12.67 -4.97 15.33
C TYR A 365 -11.20 -5.41 15.28
N GLU A 366 -10.67 -5.83 16.43
CA GLU A 366 -9.28 -6.27 16.59
C GLU A 366 -9.17 -7.37 17.67
N CYS A 367 -8.09 -8.17 17.65
CA CYS A 367 -7.77 -9.17 18.67
C CYS A 367 -7.14 -8.51 19.90
N ASN A 368 -7.81 -8.67 21.05
CA ASN A 368 -7.32 -8.19 22.35
C ASN A 368 -5.92 -8.72 22.73
N LYS A 369 -5.56 -9.95 22.32
CA LYS A 369 -4.21 -10.49 22.55
C LYS A 369 -3.17 -9.69 21.79
N LYS A 370 -3.48 -9.34 20.54
CA LYS A 370 -2.58 -8.61 19.64
C LYS A 370 -2.34 -7.17 20.12
N LEU A 371 -3.38 -6.51 20.62
CA LEU A 371 -3.26 -5.19 21.24
C LEU A 371 -2.37 -5.17 22.50
N LYS A 372 -2.32 -6.29 23.26
CA LYS A 372 -1.56 -6.36 24.52
C LYS A 372 -0.16 -6.95 24.40
N LYS A 373 0.04 -7.91 23.49
CA LYS A 373 1.26 -8.73 23.39
C LYS A 373 1.94 -8.66 22.03
N GLY A 374 1.41 -7.84 21.12
CA GLY A 374 1.84 -7.86 19.73
C GLY A 374 1.26 -9.03 18.93
N THR A 375 1.52 -9.00 17.64
CA THR A 375 1.13 -10.02 16.68
C THR A 375 1.78 -11.38 16.95
N CYS A 376 1.09 -12.47 16.61
CA CYS A 376 1.62 -13.81 16.83
C CYS A 376 2.77 -14.10 15.84
N ALA A 377 3.84 -14.73 16.33
CA ALA A 377 5.00 -15.08 15.50
C ALA A 377 4.72 -16.26 14.56
N GLU A 378 4.07 -17.31 15.07
CA GLU A 378 3.92 -18.60 14.35
C GLU A 378 2.49 -18.90 13.88
N ILE A 379 1.51 -18.06 14.25
CA ILE A 379 0.10 -18.30 13.93
C ILE A 379 -0.44 -17.14 13.11
N ARG A 380 -0.80 -17.45 11.86
CA ARG A 380 -1.49 -16.52 10.97
C ARG A 380 -2.94 -16.32 11.37
N CYS A 381 -3.44 -15.11 11.17
CA CYS A 381 -4.84 -14.80 11.47
C CYS A 381 -5.78 -15.34 10.40
N VAL A 382 -5.30 -15.31 9.16
CA VAL A 382 -5.90 -15.93 7.99
C VAL A 382 -4.91 -16.93 7.42
N ASP A 383 -5.36 -18.17 7.36
CA ASP A 383 -4.63 -19.27 6.74
C ASP A 383 -5.45 -19.89 5.61
N TYR A 384 -4.85 -20.81 4.87
CA TYR A 384 -5.50 -21.53 3.77
C TYR A 384 -6.70 -22.36 4.25
N ASP A 385 -6.55 -23.03 5.38
CA ASP A 385 -7.52 -24.00 5.92
C ASP A 385 -8.43 -23.42 7.02
N ARG A 386 -8.08 -22.26 7.59
CA ARG A 386 -8.80 -21.72 8.76
C ARG A 386 -8.69 -20.20 8.91
N LEU A 387 -9.70 -19.66 9.57
CA LEU A 387 -9.64 -18.35 10.23
C LEU A 387 -9.30 -18.55 11.72
N CYS A 388 -8.49 -17.65 12.27
CA CYS A 388 -8.12 -17.71 13.69
C CYS A 388 -9.37 -17.59 14.58
N ARG A 389 -9.54 -18.54 15.51
CA ARG A 389 -10.71 -18.60 16.42
C ARG A 389 -10.78 -17.44 17.41
N VAL A 390 -9.66 -16.78 17.67
CA VAL A 390 -9.59 -15.59 18.54
C VAL A 390 -9.98 -14.32 17.79
N MET A 391 -9.85 -14.32 16.46
CA MET A 391 -10.31 -13.23 15.61
C MET A 391 -11.84 -13.31 15.48
N LYS A 392 -12.54 -12.57 16.35
CA LYS A 392 -13.99 -12.44 16.30
C LYS A 392 -14.36 -11.42 15.23
N VAL A 393 -14.60 -11.90 14.01
CA VAL A 393 -15.07 -11.05 12.91
C VAL A 393 -16.42 -10.44 13.27
N ASP A 394 -16.54 -9.12 13.14
CA ASP A 394 -17.75 -8.38 13.48
C ASP A 394 -17.91 -7.18 12.54
N HIS A 395 -18.94 -7.21 11.69
CA HIS A 395 -19.22 -6.13 10.73
C HIS A 395 -20.16 -5.04 11.29
N SER A 396 -20.62 -5.13 12.53
CA SER A 396 -21.64 -4.23 13.08
C SER A 396 -21.23 -2.75 13.04
N ARG A 397 -20.00 -2.41 13.44
CA ARG A 397 -19.51 -1.03 13.41
C ARG A 397 -19.46 -0.46 12.00
N HIS A 398 -18.90 -1.21 11.05
CA HIS A 398 -18.84 -0.74 9.66
C HIS A 398 -20.24 -0.63 9.02
N LEU A 399 -21.14 -1.59 9.31
CA LEU A 399 -22.54 -1.54 8.89
C LEU A 399 -23.23 -0.25 9.37
N ASN A 400 -23.11 0.07 10.66
CA ASN A 400 -23.70 1.27 11.24
C ASN A 400 -23.09 2.54 10.66
N LEU A 401 -21.76 2.59 10.53
CA LEU A 401 -21.06 3.71 9.91
C LEU A 401 -21.57 4.01 8.49
N LEU A 402 -21.70 2.97 7.65
CA LEU A 402 -22.21 3.13 6.29
C LEU A 402 -23.65 3.67 6.26
N ARG A 403 -24.49 3.20 7.19
CA ARG A 403 -25.87 3.71 7.35
C ARG A 403 -25.89 5.17 7.79
N ASP A 404 -24.98 5.57 8.68
CA ASP A 404 -24.93 6.95 9.20
C ASP A 404 -24.36 7.92 8.17
N ILE A 405 -23.35 7.52 7.39
CA ILE A 405 -22.83 8.32 6.26
C ILE A 405 -23.96 8.63 5.26
N ARG A 406 -24.85 7.67 4.98
CA ARG A 406 -26.00 7.90 4.10
C ARG A 406 -27.00 8.92 4.62
N LYS A 407 -27.06 9.14 5.94
CA LYS A 407 -27.98 10.11 6.56
C LYS A 407 -27.40 11.53 6.56
N VAL A 408 -26.12 11.70 6.21
CA VAL A 408 -25.48 13.03 6.15
C VAL A 408 -26.15 13.88 5.06
N PRO A 409 -26.73 15.04 5.39
CA PRO A 409 -27.38 15.90 4.40
C PRO A 409 -26.41 16.31 3.29
N GLY A 410 -26.81 16.10 2.03
CA GLY A 410 -25.96 16.35 0.86
C GLY A 410 -25.27 15.10 0.31
N VAL A 411 -25.14 14.03 1.09
CA VAL A 411 -24.66 12.72 0.61
C VAL A 411 -25.83 11.95 -0.02
N LYS A 412 -25.71 11.62 -1.31
CA LYS A 412 -26.67 10.82 -2.07
C LYS A 412 -26.26 9.35 -2.13
N LYS A 413 -24.95 9.08 -2.24
CA LYS A 413 -24.34 7.75 -2.31
C LYS A 413 -23.00 7.73 -1.59
N ALA A 414 -22.71 6.61 -0.95
CA ALA A 414 -21.38 6.29 -0.48
C ALA A 414 -21.06 4.87 -0.94
N PHE A 415 -19.96 4.67 -1.64
CA PHE A 415 -19.60 3.36 -2.17
C PHE A 415 -18.51 2.70 -1.34
N VAL A 416 -18.46 1.37 -1.40
CA VAL A 416 -17.33 0.58 -0.93
C VAL A 416 -16.64 0.01 -2.17
N ALA A 417 -15.64 0.74 -2.65
CA ALA A 417 -14.86 0.41 -3.84
C ALA A 417 -13.53 -0.30 -3.50
N SER A 418 -13.06 -0.14 -2.25
CA SER A 418 -11.98 -0.92 -1.66
C SER A 418 -12.29 -2.43 -1.65
N GLY A 419 -11.24 -3.24 -1.74
CA GLY A 419 -11.38 -4.70 -1.73
C GLY A 419 -12.01 -5.23 -0.44
N LEU A 420 -12.79 -6.30 -0.55
CA LEU A 420 -13.43 -6.98 0.57
C LEU A 420 -12.88 -8.40 0.72
N ARG A 421 -12.73 -8.85 1.97
CA ARG A 421 -12.49 -10.24 2.29
C ARG A 421 -13.83 -10.98 2.30
N TYR A 422 -14.13 -11.59 1.16
CA TYR A 422 -15.37 -12.34 0.94
C TYR A 422 -15.56 -13.48 1.94
N ASP A 423 -14.47 -14.03 2.49
CA ASP A 423 -14.47 -15.10 3.47
C ASP A 423 -14.80 -14.63 4.90
N PHE A 424 -14.67 -13.33 5.19
CA PHE A 424 -15.01 -12.77 6.50
C PHE A 424 -16.53 -12.59 6.66
N ILE A 425 -17.22 -12.27 5.58
CA ILE A 425 -18.67 -12.05 5.57
C ILE A 425 -19.43 -13.30 6.07
N PRO A 426 -19.24 -14.52 5.51
CA PRO A 426 -19.90 -15.71 6.03
C PRO A 426 -19.33 -16.17 7.38
N ALA A 427 -18.13 -15.72 7.78
CA ALA A 427 -17.55 -16.02 9.09
C ALA A 427 -18.25 -15.24 10.21
N ASP A 428 -18.73 -14.03 9.93
CA ASP A 428 -19.58 -13.25 10.84
C ASP A 428 -21.01 -13.79 10.83
N LYS A 429 -21.28 -14.69 11.79
CA LYS A 429 -22.59 -15.34 11.94
C LYS A 429 -23.69 -14.40 12.43
N LYS A 430 -23.36 -13.22 12.96
CA LYS A 430 -24.35 -12.29 13.53
C LYS A 430 -24.74 -11.20 12.54
N HIS A 431 -23.76 -10.55 11.93
CA HIS A 431 -23.99 -9.36 11.12
C HIS A 431 -23.59 -9.53 9.66
N GLY A 432 -22.90 -10.61 9.28
CA GLY A 432 -22.38 -10.80 7.92
C GLY A 432 -23.45 -10.77 6.83
N TYR A 433 -24.60 -11.42 7.05
CA TYR A 433 -25.71 -11.40 6.08
C TYR A 433 -26.31 -10.00 5.92
N GLU A 434 -26.58 -9.32 7.04
CA GLU A 434 -27.13 -7.96 7.03
C GLU A 434 -26.15 -6.95 6.42
N TYR A 435 -24.86 -7.11 6.72
CA TYR A 435 -23.79 -6.32 6.14
C TYR A 435 -23.76 -6.46 4.60
N LEU A 436 -23.76 -7.69 4.08
CA LEU A 436 -23.78 -7.90 2.63
C LEU A 436 -25.07 -7.35 1.99
N LYS A 437 -26.21 -7.50 2.67
CA LYS A 437 -27.49 -6.94 2.22
C LYS A 437 -27.45 -5.41 2.13
N GLU A 438 -26.87 -4.73 3.12
CA GLU A 438 -26.66 -3.28 3.09
C GLU A 438 -25.78 -2.87 1.90
N LEU A 439 -24.65 -3.57 1.69
CA LEU A 439 -23.76 -3.29 0.57
C LEU A 439 -24.47 -3.40 -0.77
N VAL A 440 -25.16 -4.51 -1.03
CA VAL A 440 -25.92 -4.75 -2.27
C VAL A 440 -26.95 -3.67 -2.53
N ASN A 441 -27.71 -3.30 -1.51
CA ASN A 441 -28.79 -2.32 -1.66
C ASN A 441 -28.28 -0.89 -1.90
N HIS A 442 -27.14 -0.53 -1.31
CA HIS A 442 -26.80 0.89 -1.16
C HIS A 442 -25.37 1.29 -1.54
N HIS A 443 -24.38 0.39 -1.41
CA HIS A 443 -22.95 0.77 -1.45
C HIS A 443 -22.14 0.16 -2.60
N ILE A 444 -22.79 -0.47 -3.58
CA ILE A 444 -22.12 -1.00 -4.78
C ILE A 444 -22.49 -0.17 -6.01
N SER A 445 -21.48 0.39 -6.68
CA SER A 445 -21.60 1.20 -7.91
C SER A 445 -21.66 0.33 -9.18
N GLY A 446 -22.43 -0.75 -9.15
CA GLY A 446 -22.59 -1.71 -10.25
C GLY A 446 -21.66 -2.92 -10.19
N GLN A 447 -20.44 -2.77 -9.71
CA GLN A 447 -19.50 -3.90 -9.53
C GLN A 447 -18.96 -3.95 -8.11
N MET A 448 -18.88 -5.16 -7.54
CA MET A 448 -18.15 -5.42 -6.29
C MET A 448 -16.88 -6.21 -6.59
N LYS A 449 -15.77 -5.71 -6.06
CA LYS A 449 -14.44 -6.30 -6.27
C LYS A 449 -14.12 -7.29 -5.16
N VAL A 450 -13.77 -8.52 -5.55
CA VAL A 450 -13.34 -9.58 -4.63
C VAL A 450 -12.01 -10.16 -5.09
N ALA A 451 -11.17 -10.54 -4.13
CA ALA A 451 -9.80 -10.97 -4.38
C ALA A 451 -9.57 -12.44 -3.96
N PRO A 452 -10.08 -13.43 -4.71
CA PRO A 452 -9.70 -14.83 -4.48
C PRO A 452 -8.28 -15.13 -4.97
N GLU A 453 -7.81 -14.40 -5.98
CA GLU A 453 -6.51 -14.48 -6.64
C GLU A 453 -6.23 -15.79 -7.38
N HIS A 454 -6.64 -16.94 -6.84
CA HIS A 454 -6.45 -18.25 -7.46
C HIS A 454 -7.52 -19.26 -6.97
N THR A 455 -7.52 -20.49 -7.50
CA THR A 455 -8.44 -21.58 -7.09
C THR A 455 -7.76 -22.91 -6.79
N SER A 456 -6.54 -23.14 -7.30
CA SER A 456 -5.69 -24.30 -6.96
C SER A 456 -5.25 -24.24 -5.50
N ASP A 457 -5.49 -25.30 -4.76
CA ASP A 457 -5.20 -25.42 -3.33
C ASP A 457 -3.69 -25.30 -3.04
N ARG A 458 -2.86 -25.93 -3.88
CA ARG A 458 -1.39 -25.84 -3.79
C ARG A 458 -0.91 -24.39 -3.91
N VAL A 459 -1.44 -23.65 -4.89
CA VAL A 459 -1.07 -22.24 -5.13
C VAL A 459 -1.60 -21.35 -4.03
N LEU A 460 -2.86 -21.53 -3.60
CA LEU A 460 -3.48 -20.74 -2.54
C LEU A 460 -2.76 -20.89 -1.19
N LYS A 461 -2.24 -22.08 -0.87
CA LYS A 461 -1.39 -22.29 0.31
C LYS A 461 -0.13 -21.44 0.24
N LEU A 462 0.59 -21.45 -0.89
CA LEU A 462 1.78 -20.60 -1.09
C LEU A 462 1.45 -19.10 -1.10
N MET A 463 0.26 -18.72 -1.52
CA MET A 463 -0.22 -17.33 -1.47
C MET A 463 -0.65 -16.90 -0.06
N GLY A 464 -0.88 -17.83 0.86
CA GLY A 464 -1.45 -17.53 2.18
C GLY A 464 -2.92 -17.07 2.08
N LYS A 465 -3.70 -17.71 1.21
CA LYS A 465 -5.10 -17.37 0.91
C LYS A 465 -6.01 -18.57 1.21
N PRO A 466 -7.27 -18.34 1.64
CA PRO A 466 -8.22 -19.42 1.88
C PRO A 466 -8.51 -20.20 0.59
N GLY A 467 -8.91 -21.46 0.73
CA GLY A 467 -9.39 -22.30 -0.37
C GLY A 467 -10.60 -21.71 -1.12
N LYS A 468 -11.05 -22.40 -2.18
CA LYS A 468 -12.15 -21.93 -3.05
C LYS A 468 -13.55 -21.95 -2.41
N GLN A 469 -13.76 -22.75 -1.37
CA GLN A 469 -15.09 -22.98 -0.79
C GLN A 469 -15.75 -21.71 -0.21
N PRO A 470 -15.06 -20.86 0.59
CA PRO A 470 -15.62 -19.58 1.04
C PRO A 470 -16.05 -18.65 -0.11
N LEU A 471 -15.40 -18.73 -1.27
CA LEU A 471 -15.80 -17.92 -2.45
C LEU A 471 -17.15 -18.38 -3.00
N ILE A 472 -17.36 -19.70 -3.10
CA ILE A 472 -18.61 -20.28 -3.58
C ILE A 472 -19.76 -19.89 -2.64
N GLU A 473 -19.54 -19.98 -1.33
CA GLU A 473 -20.54 -19.61 -0.31
C GLU A 473 -20.89 -18.12 -0.36
N PHE A 474 -19.87 -17.27 -0.43
CA PHE A 474 -20.05 -15.84 -0.61
C PHE A 474 -20.84 -15.52 -1.88
N LYS A 475 -20.47 -16.12 -3.03
CA LYS A 475 -21.15 -15.88 -4.31
C LYS A 475 -22.63 -16.26 -4.24
N LYS A 476 -22.96 -17.41 -3.67
CA LYS A 476 -24.36 -17.85 -3.47
C LYS A 476 -25.15 -16.83 -2.66
N MET A 477 -24.56 -16.31 -1.59
CA MET A 477 -25.18 -15.29 -0.74
C MET A 477 -25.39 -13.97 -1.50
N TYR A 478 -24.37 -13.52 -2.24
CA TYR A 478 -24.41 -12.32 -3.06
C TYR A 478 -25.47 -12.41 -4.18
N ASP A 479 -25.48 -13.51 -4.95
CA ASP A 479 -26.41 -13.70 -6.07
C ASP A 479 -27.87 -13.67 -5.58
N ARG A 480 -28.14 -14.30 -4.43
CA ARG A 480 -29.46 -14.27 -3.79
C ARG A 480 -29.86 -12.84 -3.44
N LEU A 481 -29.02 -12.11 -2.71
CA LEU A 481 -29.30 -10.74 -2.28
C LEU A 481 -29.45 -9.77 -3.45
N ASN A 482 -28.61 -9.90 -4.48
CA ASN A 482 -28.67 -9.09 -5.68
C ASN A 482 -29.97 -9.34 -6.47
N LYS A 483 -30.44 -10.59 -6.53
CA LYS A 483 -31.75 -10.96 -7.10
C LYS A 483 -32.91 -10.39 -6.28
N GLU A 484 -32.87 -10.55 -4.95
CA GLU A 484 -33.89 -10.01 -4.03
C GLU A 484 -33.99 -8.48 -4.13
N ALA A 485 -32.86 -7.79 -4.29
CA ALA A 485 -32.80 -6.34 -4.45
C ALA A 485 -33.21 -5.84 -5.85
N GLY A 486 -33.47 -6.75 -6.81
CA GLY A 486 -33.77 -6.40 -8.20
C GLY A 486 -32.62 -5.68 -8.91
N LYS A 487 -31.38 -5.85 -8.45
CA LYS A 487 -30.20 -5.16 -8.97
C LYS A 487 -29.51 -6.01 -10.04
N LYS A 488 -28.88 -5.34 -11.01
CA LYS A 488 -28.02 -5.95 -12.03
C LYS A 488 -26.56 -5.64 -11.73
N GLN A 489 -26.11 -5.97 -10.51
CA GLN A 489 -24.71 -5.80 -10.10
C GLN A 489 -23.92 -7.08 -10.35
N PHE A 490 -22.61 -6.96 -10.54
CA PHE A 490 -21.72 -8.08 -10.86
C PHE A 490 -20.50 -8.13 -9.95
N LEU A 491 -19.92 -9.33 -9.81
CA LEU A 491 -18.65 -9.52 -9.12
C LEU A 491 -17.51 -9.42 -10.12
N THR A 492 -16.50 -8.63 -9.77
CA THR A 492 -15.22 -8.56 -10.48
C THR A 492 -14.16 -9.22 -9.62
N TYR A 493 -13.42 -10.18 -10.19
CA TYR A 493 -12.45 -10.99 -9.45
C TYR A 493 -11.02 -10.54 -9.77
N TYR A 494 -10.25 -10.22 -8.74
CA TYR A 494 -8.80 -10.13 -8.87
C TYR A 494 -8.22 -11.54 -8.92
N LEU A 495 -7.56 -11.83 -10.04
CA LEU A 495 -6.94 -13.12 -10.35
C LEU A 495 -5.48 -12.90 -10.69
N ILE A 496 -4.61 -13.75 -10.17
CA ILE A 496 -3.17 -13.72 -10.38
C ILE A 496 -2.75 -14.96 -11.16
N ALA A 497 -2.04 -14.75 -12.27
CA ALA A 497 -1.39 -15.78 -13.07
C ALA A 497 0.11 -15.84 -12.75
N ALA A 498 0.73 -17.01 -12.92
CA ALA A 498 2.17 -17.22 -12.79
C ALA A 498 2.77 -16.80 -11.43
N HIS A 499 2.01 -16.96 -10.35
CA HIS A 499 2.53 -16.92 -8.97
C HIS A 499 3.46 -18.13 -8.73
N PRO A 500 4.49 -18.06 -7.85
CA PRO A 500 5.28 -19.22 -7.47
C PRO A 500 4.44 -20.44 -7.07
N GLY A 501 4.73 -21.60 -7.66
CA GLY A 501 3.97 -22.85 -7.52
C GLY A 501 2.81 -23.01 -8.51
N CYS A 502 2.51 -22.00 -9.33
CA CYS A 502 1.47 -22.02 -10.37
C CYS A 502 2.03 -22.53 -11.70
N GLU A 503 1.45 -23.62 -12.19
CA GLU A 503 1.72 -24.23 -13.50
C GLU A 503 0.58 -23.92 -14.49
N GLU A 504 0.81 -24.22 -15.78
CA GLU A 504 -0.21 -24.03 -16.82
C GLU A 504 -1.52 -24.79 -16.54
N LYS A 505 -1.43 -26.00 -15.96
CA LYS A 505 -2.60 -26.81 -15.57
C LYS A 505 -3.49 -26.10 -14.55
N ASP A 506 -2.90 -25.38 -13.59
CA ASP A 506 -3.63 -24.64 -12.56
C ASP A 506 -4.44 -23.48 -13.20
N MET A 507 -3.93 -22.88 -14.27
CA MET A 507 -4.63 -21.83 -15.02
C MET A 507 -5.80 -22.39 -15.83
N HIS A 508 -5.69 -23.61 -16.37
CA HIS A 508 -6.80 -24.30 -17.01
C HIS A 508 -7.91 -24.66 -16.01
N GLU A 509 -7.54 -25.12 -14.82
CA GLU A 509 -8.49 -25.37 -13.73
C GLU A 509 -9.17 -24.06 -13.28
N LEU A 510 -8.42 -22.97 -13.15
CA LEU A 510 -8.97 -21.65 -12.85
C LEU A 510 -9.95 -21.18 -13.94
N LYS A 511 -9.63 -21.40 -15.22
CA LYS A 511 -10.55 -21.13 -16.33
C LYS A 511 -11.84 -21.95 -16.22
N GLN A 512 -11.72 -23.24 -15.91
CA GLN A 512 -12.90 -24.10 -15.72
C GLN A 512 -13.73 -23.60 -14.54
N PHE A 513 -13.11 -23.27 -13.41
CA PHE A 513 -13.82 -22.76 -12.24
C PHE A 513 -14.55 -21.44 -12.52
N THR A 514 -13.88 -20.46 -13.14
CA THR A 514 -14.50 -19.18 -13.49
C THR A 514 -15.69 -19.35 -14.44
N THR A 515 -15.58 -20.26 -15.41
CA THR A 515 -16.64 -20.55 -16.38
C THR A 515 -17.82 -21.29 -15.74
N HIS A 516 -17.57 -22.34 -14.95
CA HIS A 516 -18.63 -23.25 -14.50
C HIS A 516 -19.18 -22.90 -13.11
N GLU A 517 -18.36 -22.38 -12.20
CA GLU A 517 -18.78 -22.01 -10.84
C GLU A 517 -19.10 -20.52 -10.75
N LEU A 518 -18.21 -19.66 -11.24
CA LEU A 518 -18.44 -18.21 -11.20
C LEU A 518 -19.37 -17.71 -12.31
N LYS A 519 -19.67 -18.56 -13.31
CA LYS A 519 -20.53 -18.28 -14.47
C LYS A 519 -20.12 -17.02 -15.23
N MET A 520 -18.81 -16.78 -15.36
CA MET A 520 -18.30 -15.63 -16.09
C MET A 520 -16.97 -15.91 -16.79
N ASN A 521 -16.65 -15.07 -17.78
CA ASN A 521 -15.32 -14.99 -18.36
C ASN A 521 -14.56 -13.81 -17.72
N PRO A 522 -13.46 -14.03 -17.00
CA PRO A 522 -12.64 -12.93 -16.51
C PRO A 522 -12.13 -12.05 -17.65
N GLU A 523 -12.32 -10.74 -17.55
CA GLU A 523 -11.81 -9.79 -18.54
C GLU A 523 -10.35 -9.41 -18.25
N GLN A 524 -9.93 -9.58 -17.00
CA GLN A 524 -8.61 -9.19 -16.51
C GLN A 524 -8.04 -10.28 -15.60
N ALA A 525 -6.75 -10.49 -15.72
CA ALA A 525 -5.92 -11.23 -14.78
C ALA A 525 -4.53 -10.58 -14.77
N GLN A 526 -3.90 -10.53 -13.61
CA GLN A 526 -2.59 -9.94 -13.43
C GLN A 526 -1.52 -11.03 -13.43
N VAL A 527 -0.47 -10.87 -14.22
CA VAL A 527 0.74 -11.68 -14.05
C VAL A 527 1.43 -11.25 -12.76
N PHE A 528 1.82 -12.21 -11.93
CA PHE A 528 2.54 -11.94 -10.69
C PHE A 528 3.83 -11.15 -10.96
N THR A 529 3.97 -10.01 -10.26
CA THR A 529 5.17 -9.19 -10.23
C THR A 529 5.85 -9.38 -8.88
N PRO A 530 7.09 -9.89 -8.83
CA PRO A 530 7.86 -9.93 -7.60
C PRO A 530 8.21 -8.50 -7.16
N THR A 531 7.67 -8.08 -6.01
CA THR A 531 7.99 -6.81 -5.35
C THR A 531 8.70 -7.05 -4.01
N PRO A 532 9.65 -6.18 -3.60
CA PRO A 532 10.35 -6.32 -2.32
C PRO A 532 9.41 -6.38 -1.11
N GLY A 533 9.86 -6.99 -0.03
CA GLY A 533 9.09 -7.09 1.22
C GLY A 533 7.96 -8.12 1.21
N THR A 534 8.03 -9.14 0.34
CA THR A 534 6.99 -10.20 0.24
C THR A 534 7.59 -11.61 0.14
N TYR A 535 6.99 -12.58 0.83
CA TYR A 535 7.37 -14.00 0.74
C TYR A 535 7.28 -14.54 -0.69
N SER A 536 6.31 -14.07 -1.48
CA SER A 536 6.18 -14.51 -2.87
C SER A 536 7.35 -14.05 -3.74
N SER A 537 8.01 -12.95 -3.40
CA SER A 537 9.26 -12.56 -4.05
C SER A 537 10.45 -13.40 -3.61
N VAL A 538 10.48 -13.81 -2.33
CA VAL A 538 11.47 -14.78 -1.84
C VAL A 538 11.31 -16.11 -2.55
N MET A 539 10.09 -16.65 -2.60
CA MET A 539 9.72 -17.84 -3.37
C MET A 539 10.14 -17.70 -4.85
N TYR A 540 9.86 -16.55 -5.46
CA TYR A 540 10.23 -16.31 -6.84
C TYR A 540 11.74 -16.39 -7.03
N TYR A 541 12.54 -15.70 -6.21
CA TYR A 541 13.99 -15.68 -6.35
C TYR A 541 14.67 -17.02 -6.03
N THR A 542 14.28 -17.62 -4.91
CA THR A 542 14.90 -18.84 -4.39
C THR A 542 14.43 -20.08 -5.16
N GLU A 543 13.21 -20.05 -5.69
CA GLU A 543 12.50 -21.20 -6.25
C GLU A 543 12.23 -22.27 -5.19
N MET A 544 12.06 -21.83 -3.95
CA MET A 544 11.83 -22.65 -2.77
C MET A 544 10.61 -22.15 -2.01
N ASP A 545 9.92 -23.08 -1.34
CA ASP A 545 8.96 -22.76 -0.30
C ASP A 545 9.72 -22.31 0.97
N PRO A 546 9.51 -21.08 1.47
CA PRO A 546 10.18 -20.56 2.66
C PRO A 546 9.95 -21.40 3.92
N GLU A 547 8.80 -22.08 4.03
CA GLU A 547 8.48 -22.90 5.21
C GLU A 547 9.17 -24.26 5.14
N THR A 548 8.99 -24.97 4.01
CA THR A 548 9.46 -26.36 3.88
C THR A 548 10.88 -26.48 3.32
N ARG A 549 11.43 -25.39 2.79
CA ARG A 549 12.70 -25.32 2.04
C ARG A 549 12.76 -26.24 0.81
N LYS A 550 11.62 -26.79 0.38
CA LYS A 550 11.52 -27.64 -0.82
C LYS A 550 11.44 -26.78 -2.07
N LYS A 551 12.01 -27.28 -3.18
CA LYS A 551 11.90 -26.63 -4.49
C LYS A 551 10.44 -26.55 -4.94
N ILE A 552 10.08 -25.42 -5.53
CA ILE A 552 8.77 -25.17 -6.14
C ILE A 552 8.94 -24.66 -7.58
N TYR A 553 7.94 -24.92 -8.42
CA TYR A 553 7.93 -24.40 -9.78
C TYR A 553 7.80 -22.88 -9.80
N VAL A 554 8.63 -22.19 -10.58
CA VAL A 554 8.50 -20.74 -10.79
C VAL A 554 8.63 -20.44 -12.28
N GLU A 555 7.59 -19.88 -12.89
CA GLU A 555 7.69 -19.43 -14.27
C GLU A 555 8.53 -18.14 -14.36
N LYS A 556 9.65 -18.22 -15.09
CA LYS A 556 10.56 -17.08 -15.34
C LYS A 556 10.40 -16.51 -16.74
N ASP A 557 9.95 -17.31 -17.70
CA ASP A 557 9.81 -16.91 -19.09
C ASP A 557 8.61 -15.97 -19.28
N LYS A 558 8.84 -14.82 -19.91
CA LYS A 558 7.82 -13.79 -20.10
C LYS A 558 6.67 -14.26 -20.98
N ASN A 559 6.97 -15.03 -22.02
CA ASN A 559 5.95 -15.50 -22.97
C ASN A 559 5.06 -16.56 -22.33
N ARG A 560 5.63 -17.47 -21.54
CA ARG A 560 4.87 -18.45 -20.76
C ARG A 560 4.03 -17.80 -19.66
N LYS A 561 4.51 -16.73 -19.00
CA LYS A 561 3.68 -15.92 -18.09
C LYS A 561 2.46 -15.30 -18.77
N GLU A 562 2.64 -14.68 -19.93
CA GLU A 562 1.51 -14.12 -20.70
C GLU A 562 0.58 -15.23 -21.21
N LYS A 563 1.13 -16.40 -21.59
CA LYS A 563 0.33 -17.57 -21.97
C LYS A 563 -0.56 -18.01 -20.81
N GLN A 564 -0.01 -18.16 -19.61
CA GLN A 564 -0.78 -18.50 -18.40
C GLN A 564 -1.92 -17.51 -18.15
N LYS A 565 -1.64 -16.21 -18.24
CA LYS A 565 -2.69 -15.16 -18.15
C LYS A 565 -3.75 -15.31 -19.25
N SER A 566 -3.33 -15.57 -20.50
CA SER A 566 -4.22 -15.69 -21.66
C SER A 566 -5.25 -16.81 -21.53
N ILE A 567 -4.89 -17.93 -20.89
CA ILE A 567 -5.77 -19.09 -20.69
C ILE A 567 -7.06 -18.69 -19.95
N VAL A 568 -6.95 -17.82 -18.96
CA VAL A 568 -8.09 -17.40 -18.14
C VAL A 568 -8.94 -16.36 -18.85
N ILE A 569 -8.32 -15.40 -19.54
CA ILE A 569 -9.04 -14.26 -20.13
C ILE A 569 -9.62 -14.52 -21.52
N ASP A 570 -8.99 -15.37 -22.34
CA ASP A 570 -9.38 -15.54 -23.74
C ASP A 570 -10.74 -16.28 -23.84
N LYS A 571 -11.65 -15.67 -24.62
CA LYS A 571 -13.01 -16.17 -24.88
C LYS A 571 -13.00 -17.46 -25.69
N LYS A 572 -11.96 -17.74 -26.49
CA LYS A 572 -11.86 -19.00 -27.26
C LYS A 572 -11.91 -20.23 -26.35
N TYR A 573 -11.28 -20.15 -25.18
CA TYR A 573 -11.34 -21.22 -24.17
C TYR A 573 -12.72 -21.33 -23.49
N HIS A 574 -13.52 -20.26 -23.51
CA HIS A 574 -14.91 -20.28 -23.04
C HIS A 574 -15.86 -20.88 -24.08
N GLN A 575 -15.56 -20.79 -25.37
CA GLN A 575 -16.45 -21.23 -26.46
C GLN A 575 -16.18 -22.66 -26.94
N ARG A 576 -14.92 -23.15 -26.87
CA ARG A 576 -14.47 -24.45 -27.42
C ARG A 576 -15.22 -25.71 -26.91
N ARG A 577 -16.13 -25.59 -25.93
CA ARG A 577 -16.97 -26.70 -25.45
C ARG A 577 -18.48 -26.51 -25.59
N LYS A 578 -18.98 -25.32 -25.94
CA LYS A 578 -20.40 -25.20 -26.37
C LYS A 578 -20.65 -25.98 -27.66
N SER A 579 -19.63 -26.12 -28.51
CA SER A 579 -19.69 -26.91 -29.76
C SER A 579 -19.54 -28.43 -29.55
N ASN A 580 -18.99 -28.89 -28.42
CA ASN A 580 -18.71 -30.32 -28.19
C ASN A 580 -19.76 -31.01 -27.29
N GLY A 581 -20.84 -30.31 -26.92
CA GLY A 581 -21.95 -30.85 -26.13
C GLY A 581 -23.23 -31.09 -26.93
N ALA A 582 -23.21 -30.91 -28.25
CA ALA A 582 -24.39 -31.01 -29.12
C ALA A 582 -24.34 -32.20 -30.11
N SER A 583 -23.45 -33.18 -29.91
CA SER A 583 -23.30 -34.32 -30.83
C SER A 583 -23.23 -35.68 -30.15
N LEU A 584 -23.96 -35.86 -29.04
CA LEU A 584 -24.19 -37.17 -28.42
C LEU A 584 -25.61 -37.21 -27.85
N GLN A 585 -26.60 -37.21 -28.73
CA GLN A 585 -27.89 -37.86 -28.53
C GLN A 585 -28.46 -38.14 -29.92
N SER A 586 -28.62 -39.43 -30.19
CA SER A 586 -29.33 -40.05 -31.32
C SER A 586 -30.75 -39.52 -31.47
#